data_AF-A0A9E6JU11-F1
#
_entry.id   AF-A0A9E6JU11-F1
#
_cell.length_a   1.000
_cell.length_b   1.000
_cell.length_c   1.000
_cell.angle_alpha   90.00
_cell.angle_beta   90.00
_cell.angle_gamma   90.00
#
_symmetry.space_group_name_H-M   'P 1'
#
loop_
_entity.id
_entity.type
_entity.pdbx_description
1 polymer ?
#
loop_
_entity_poly.entity_id
_entity_poly.type
_entity_poly.pdbx_seq_one_letter_code
_entity_poly.pdbx_strand_id
1 'polypeptide(L)'
;MEKRELLKEKIEHLDIKKYNVVPMVDAMNEMAFQARNLARGAKIFDMMQKDKDCVVFLTLAGSLISAGLKMVIVDMIKNNMVDAIVSTGANIVDQDFFEALGFRHYKGTPFINDNELRDLSIDRIYDTYIDEDDLRICDDTIGKIANSIEPKPYSSREFIIEMGKFL
;
A
#
# COMPACT_ATOMS: atom_id res chain seq x y z
N MET A 1 29.56 -0.53 -2.69
CA MET A 1 28.26 0.08 -3.00
C MET A 1 27.81 0.83 -1.77
N GLU A 2 27.43 2.10 -1.91
CA GLU A 2 26.99 2.89 -0.76
C GLU A 2 25.46 2.88 -0.64
N LYS A 3 24.94 2.92 0.61
CA LYS A 3 23.50 2.92 0.90
C LYS A 3 22.72 3.95 0.07
N ARG A 4 23.26 5.17 -0.02
CA ARG A 4 22.66 6.29 -0.78
C ARG A 4 22.54 6.04 -2.29
N GLU A 5 23.38 5.16 -2.86
CA GLU A 5 23.32 4.83 -4.28
C GLU A 5 22.13 3.91 -4.57
N LEU A 6 21.79 3.06 -3.60
CA LEU A 6 20.65 2.15 -3.67
C LEU A 6 19.32 2.83 -3.29
N LEU A 7 19.35 3.74 -2.32
CA LEU A 7 18.16 4.47 -1.85
C LEU A 7 18.00 5.83 -2.55
N LYS A 8 18.07 5.83 -3.88
CA LYS A 8 18.05 7.06 -4.69
C LYS A 8 16.69 7.28 -5.37
N GLU A 9 16.19 6.27 -6.04
CA GLU A 9 14.96 6.37 -6.85
C GLU A 9 13.76 6.00 -6.01
N LYS A 10 12.92 6.98 -5.68
CA LYS A 10 11.71 6.74 -4.88
C LYS A 10 10.65 6.05 -5.72
N ILE A 11 9.84 5.21 -5.07
CA ILE A 11 8.57 4.77 -5.64
C ILE A 11 7.64 5.99 -5.73
N GLU A 12 6.94 6.11 -6.86
CA GLU A 12 5.92 7.13 -7.07
C GLU A 12 4.55 6.46 -7.15
N HIS A 13 3.58 7.03 -6.45
CA HIS A 13 2.22 6.51 -6.45
C HIS A 13 1.46 6.91 -7.72
N LEU A 14 0.73 5.97 -8.29
CA LEU A 14 -0.11 6.20 -9.46
C LEU A 14 -1.23 7.20 -9.14
N ASP A 15 -1.28 8.30 -9.90
CA ASP A 15 -2.42 9.21 -9.92
C ASP A 15 -3.39 8.81 -11.03
N ILE A 16 -4.46 8.08 -10.66
CA ILE A 16 -5.44 7.56 -11.61
C ILE A 16 -6.22 8.66 -12.34
N LYS A 17 -6.30 9.88 -11.78
CA LYS A 17 -7.05 10.99 -12.37
C LYS A 17 -6.37 11.55 -13.63
N LYS A 18 -5.09 11.25 -13.85
CA LYS A 18 -4.33 11.69 -15.04
C LYS A 18 -4.64 10.86 -16.29
N TYR A 19 -5.33 9.73 -16.16
CA TYR A 19 -5.52 8.78 -17.25
C TYR A 19 -7.00 8.40 -17.40
N ASN A 20 -7.52 8.42 -18.62
CA ASN A 20 -8.81 7.81 -18.93
C ASN A 20 -8.59 6.41 -19.50
N VAL A 21 -8.58 5.41 -18.63
CA VAL A 21 -8.36 4.01 -19.01
C VAL A 21 -9.64 3.27 -19.43
N VAL A 22 -10.82 3.88 -19.24
CA VAL A 22 -12.11 3.22 -19.44
C VAL A 22 -12.28 2.68 -20.88
N PRO A 23 -12.06 3.46 -21.96
CA PRO A 23 -12.23 2.94 -23.32
C PRO A 23 -11.28 1.79 -23.64
N MET A 24 -10.08 1.80 -23.07
CA MET A 24 -9.10 0.74 -23.25
C MET A 24 -9.56 -0.56 -22.56
N VAL A 25 -10.05 -0.47 -21.32
CA VAL A 25 -10.56 -1.63 -20.58
C VAL A 25 -11.85 -2.16 -21.20
N ASP A 26 -12.71 -1.30 -21.73
CA ASP A 26 -13.92 -1.73 -22.45
C ASP A 26 -13.58 -2.54 -23.71
N ALA A 27 -12.59 -2.08 -24.49
CA ALA A 27 -12.13 -2.81 -25.67
C ALA A 27 -11.54 -4.20 -25.34
N MET A 28 -10.98 -4.39 -24.13
CA MET A 28 -10.47 -5.69 -23.68
C MET A 28 -11.56 -6.77 -23.56
N ASN A 29 -12.84 -6.39 -23.55
CA ASN A 29 -13.95 -7.34 -23.60
C ASN A 29 -13.97 -8.20 -24.87
N GLU A 30 -13.47 -7.65 -25.99
CA GLU A 30 -13.44 -8.31 -27.29
C GLU A 30 -12.12 -9.08 -27.53
N MET A 31 -11.22 -9.11 -26.54
CA MET A 31 -9.89 -9.71 -26.66
C MET A 31 -9.83 -11.14 -26.06
N ALA A 32 -8.62 -11.72 -25.94
CA ALA A 32 -8.38 -13.06 -25.41
C ALA A 32 -7.69 -13.06 -24.02
N PHE A 33 -7.71 -14.23 -23.36
CA PHE A 33 -7.00 -14.49 -22.09
C PHE A 33 -7.36 -13.51 -20.96
N GLN A 34 -6.37 -12.94 -20.28
CA GLN A 34 -6.57 -12.08 -19.11
C GLN A 34 -7.22 -10.73 -19.43
N ALA A 35 -7.21 -10.30 -20.69
CA ALA A 35 -7.89 -9.08 -21.11
C ALA A 35 -9.40 -9.14 -20.79
N ARG A 36 -10.06 -10.26 -21.12
CA ARG A 36 -11.49 -10.46 -20.79
C ARG A 36 -11.75 -10.54 -19.29
N ASN A 37 -10.82 -11.12 -18.53
CA ASN A 37 -10.94 -11.16 -17.07
C ASN A 37 -10.83 -9.76 -16.45
N LEU A 38 -9.92 -8.92 -16.94
CA LEU A 38 -9.77 -7.53 -16.49
C LEU A 38 -11.04 -6.71 -16.81
N ALA A 39 -11.52 -6.78 -18.06
CA ALA A 39 -12.76 -6.11 -18.47
C ALA A 39 -13.96 -6.58 -17.63
N ARG A 40 -14.09 -7.89 -17.40
CA ARG A 40 -15.15 -8.46 -16.55
C ARG A 40 -15.04 -7.98 -15.11
N GLY A 41 -13.83 -7.96 -14.54
CA GLY A 41 -13.59 -7.49 -13.18
C GLY A 41 -13.99 -6.02 -13.01
N ALA A 42 -13.61 -5.16 -13.95
CA ALA A 42 -13.99 -3.75 -13.95
C ALA A 42 -15.52 -3.55 -14.02
N LYS A 43 -16.22 -4.31 -14.87
CA LYS A 43 -17.68 -4.28 -14.97
C LYS A 43 -18.37 -4.73 -13.68
N ILE A 44 -17.89 -5.79 -13.04
CA ILE A 44 -18.43 -6.26 -11.76
C ILE A 44 -18.24 -5.18 -10.70
N PHE A 45 -17.06 -4.58 -10.62
CA PHE A 45 -16.80 -3.52 -9.65
C PHE A 45 -17.69 -2.30 -9.90
N ASP A 46 -17.86 -1.85 -11.15
CA ASP A 46 -18.78 -0.76 -11.52
C ASP A 46 -20.25 -1.08 -11.16
N MET A 47 -20.68 -2.33 -11.32
CA MET A 47 -22.01 -2.78 -10.86
C MET A 47 -22.14 -2.65 -9.34
N MET A 48 -21.12 -3.06 -8.57
CA MET A 48 -21.10 -2.92 -7.11
C MET A 48 -21.20 -1.45 -6.68
N GLN A 49 -20.55 -0.53 -7.40
CA GLN A 49 -20.62 0.91 -7.10
C GLN A 49 -22.01 1.54 -7.35
N LYS A 50 -22.75 0.99 -8.35
CA LYS A 50 -24.09 1.46 -8.72
C LYS A 50 -25.18 0.95 -7.80
N ASP A 51 -24.98 -0.25 -7.23
CA ASP A 51 -25.91 -0.87 -6.29
C ASP A 51 -25.78 -0.25 -4.90
N LYS A 52 -26.84 0.39 -4.40
CA LYS A 52 -26.85 1.05 -3.09
C LYS A 52 -27.09 0.10 -1.92
N ASP A 53 -27.49 -1.13 -2.20
CA ASP A 53 -27.66 -2.18 -1.20
C ASP A 53 -26.43 -3.10 -1.12
N CYS A 54 -25.40 -2.84 -1.94
CA CYS A 54 -24.16 -3.61 -1.96
C CYS A 54 -23.13 -3.04 -0.97
N VAL A 55 -22.54 -3.90 -0.15
CA VAL A 55 -21.41 -3.57 0.73
C VAL A 55 -20.10 -4.03 0.09
N VAL A 56 -19.15 -3.12 -0.05
CA VAL A 56 -17.87 -3.33 -0.72
C VAL A 56 -16.74 -3.49 0.30
N PHE A 57 -16.20 -4.71 0.38
CA PHE A 57 -14.99 -5.01 1.17
C PHE A 57 -13.75 -4.95 0.27
N LEU A 58 -12.81 -4.05 0.59
CA LEU A 58 -11.51 -4.00 -0.04
C LEU A 58 -10.52 -4.86 0.75
N THR A 59 -10.03 -5.94 0.14
CA THR A 59 -9.06 -6.84 0.76
C THR A 59 -7.66 -6.56 0.20
N LEU A 60 -6.70 -6.27 1.08
CA LEU A 60 -5.36 -5.81 0.73
C LEU A 60 -4.32 -6.80 1.26
N ALA A 61 -3.58 -7.42 0.36
CA ALA A 61 -2.51 -8.35 0.66
C ALA A 61 -1.27 -8.03 -0.19
N GLY A 62 -0.10 -8.52 0.23
CA GLY A 62 1.18 -8.16 -0.40
C GLY A 62 1.59 -6.72 -0.08
N SER A 63 2.37 -6.11 -0.97
CA SER A 63 2.98 -4.79 -0.74
C SER A 63 2.45 -3.73 -1.70
N LEU A 64 1.15 -3.45 -1.60
CA LEU A 64 0.45 -2.61 -2.58
C LEU A 64 0.86 -1.14 -2.47
N ILE A 65 1.10 -0.67 -1.25
CA ILE A 65 1.54 0.69 -0.99
C ILE A 65 2.94 0.90 -1.56
N SER A 66 3.89 0.02 -1.22
CA SER A 66 5.26 0.10 -1.76
C SER A 66 5.33 -0.19 -3.26
N ALA A 67 4.30 -0.80 -3.85
CA ALA A 67 4.14 -0.97 -5.30
C ALA A 67 3.57 0.27 -6.02
N GLY A 68 3.29 1.36 -5.30
CA GLY A 68 2.80 2.61 -5.88
C GLY A 68 1.28 2.74 -5.96
N LEU A 69 0.50 1.93 -5.22
CA LEU A 69 -0.98 1.94 -5.28
C LEU A 69 -1.65 2.69 -4.13
N LYS A 70 -0.89 3.35 -3.24
CA LYS A 70 -1.43 4.11 -2.10
C LYS A 70 -2.51 5.09 -2.51
N MET A 71 -2.23 5.91 -3.52
CA MET A 71 -3.16 6.95 -3.95
C MET A 71 -4.43 6.39 -4.58
N VAL A 72 -4.37 5.20 -5.18
CA VAL A 72 -5.56 4.48 -5.66
C VAL A 72 -6.47 4.14 -4.49
N ILE A 73 -5.91 3.54 -3.43
CA ILE A 73 -6.65 3.16 -2.22
C ILE A 73 -7.23 4.41 -1.54
N VAL A 74 -6.44 5.48 -1.41
CA VAL A 74 -6.89 6.76 -0.84
C VAL A 74 -8.04 7.36 -1.66
N ASP A 75 -7.94 7.35 -2.99
CA ASP A 75 -9.00 7.87 -3.85
C ASP A 75 -10.28 7.01 -3.73
N MET A 76 -10.17 5.68 -3.62
CA MET A 76 -11.32 4.80 -3.37
C MET A 76 -12.01 5.13 -2.05
N ILE A 77 -11.25 5.32 -0.97
CA ILE A 77 -11.80 5.69 0.35
C ILE A 77 -12.48 7.07 0.29
N LYS A 78 -11.81 8.09 -0.27
CA LYS A 78 -12.34 9.46 -0.33
C LYS A 78 -13.61 9.60 -1.16
N ASN A 79 -13.82 8.69 -2.12
CA ASN A 79 -15.02 8.68 -2.95
C ASN A 79 -16.09 7.70 -2.46
N ASN A 80 -15.97 7.18 -1.24
CA ASN A 80 -16.90 6.19 -0.65
C ASN A 80 -17.12 4.96 -1.56
N MET A 81 -16.05 4.51 -2.22
CA MET A 81 -16.11 3.34 -3.10
C MET A 81 -15.97 2.02 -2.33
N VAL A 82 -15.61 2.11 -1.05
CA VAL A 82 -15.32 0.97 -0.16
C VAL A 82 -15.95 1.24 1.20
N ASP A 83 -16.59 0.22 1.77
CA ASP A 83 -17.28 0.30 3.07
C ASP A 83 -16.42 -0.25 4.21
N ALA A 84 -15.57 -1.24 3.90
CA ALA A 84 -14.66 -1.85 4.86
C ALA A 84 -13.35 -2.29 4.20
N ILE A 85 -12.27 -2.25 4.97
CA ILE A 85 -10.94 -2.69 4.55
C ILE A 85 -10.51 -3.86 5.42
N VAL A 86 -10.01 -4.92 4.78
CA VAL A 86 -9.33 -6.03 5.45
C VAL A 86 -7.92 -6.08 4.90
N SER A 87 -6.91 -5.91 5.76
CA SER A 87 -5.53 -5.79 5.30
C SER A 87 -4.55 -6.56 6.19
N THR A 88 -3.44 -7.00 5.59
CA THR A 88 -2.26 -7.44 6.33
C THR A 88 -1.59 -6.25 7.01
N GLY A 89 -0.93 -6.49 8.15
CA GLY A 89 -0.21 -5.44 8.89
C GLY A 89 0.83 -4.70 8.06
N ALA A 90 1.49 -5.39 7.12
CA ALA A 90 2.51 -4.82 6.25
C ALA A 90 2.02 -3.61 5.42
N ASN A 91 0.80 -3.63 4.89
CA ASN A 91 0.30 -2.46 4.14
C ASN A 91 0.01 -1.27 5.07
N ILE A 92 -0.31 -1.52 6.33
CA ILE A 92 -0.74 -0.51 7.29
C ILE A 92 0.45 0.11 8.02
N VAL A 93 1.35 -0.71 8.57
CA VAL A 93 2.45 -0.28 9.43
C VAL A 93 3.67 0.07 8.59
N ASP A 94 4.29 -0.94 8.00
CA ASP A 94 5.60 -0.84 7.34
C ASP A 94 5.53 -0.10 6.00
N GLN A 95 4.32 0.21 5.51
CA GLN A 95 4.13 0.92 4.25
C GLN A 95 3.33 2.22 4.36
N ASP A 96 2.04 2.18 4.70
CA ASP A 96 1.22 3.40 4.71
C ASP A 96 1.60 4.36 5.84
N PHE A 97 1.64 3.87 7.08
CA PHE A 97 2.04 4.63 8.26
C PHE A 97 3.51 5.05 8.18
N PHE A 98 4.40 4.13 7.77
CA PHE A 98 5.80 4.42 7.47
C PHE A 98 5.97 5.63 6.53
N GLU A 99 5.25 5.65 5.40
CA GLU A 99 5.30 6.80 4.49
C GLU A 99 4.65 8.07 5.06
N ALA A 100 3.62 7.92 5.90
CA ALA A 100 2.96 9.03 6.57
C ALA A 100 3.88 9.72 7.59
N LEU A 101 4.82 8.99 8.20
CA LEU A 101 5.90 9.56 9.01
C LEU A 101 6.96 10.32 8.20
N GLY A 102 6.88 10.29 6.87
CA GLY A 102 7.77 11.03 5.97
C GLY A 102 8.84 10.17 5.29
N PHE A 103 8.92 8.88 5.64
CA PHE A 103 9.86 7.93 5.03
C PHE A 103 9.41 7.46 3.65
N ARG A 104 10.26 6.72 2.93
CA ARG A 104 10.04 6.39 1.52
C ARG A 104 10.45 4.96 1.19
N HIS A 105 9.75 4.37 0.23
CA HIS A 105 10.19 3.17 -0.48
C HIS A 105 10.97 3.57 -1.73
N TYR A 106 11.90 2.70 -2.12
CA TYR A 106 12.80 2.95 -3.23
C TYR A 106 12.73 1.82 -4.26
N LYS A 107 12.90 2.16 -5.53
CA LYS A 107 13.09 1.17 -6.59
C LYS A 107 14.41 0.44 -6.34
N GLY A 108 14.37 -0.87 -6.47
CA GLY A 108 15.49 -1.76 -6.24
C GLY A 108 15.56 -2.85 -7.30
N THR A 109 16.20 -3.96 -6.96
CA THR A 109 16.35 -5.12 -7.84
C THR A 109 16.45 -6.41 -7.04
N PRO A 110 15.90 -7.53 -7.54
CA PRO A 110 16.01 -8.82 -6.88
C PRO A 110 17.41 -9.46 -7.02
N PHE A 111 18.36 -8.81 -7.71
CA PHE A 111 19.64 -9.43 -8.08
C PHE A 111 20.82 -9.04 -7.18
N ILE A 112 20.66 -8.10 -6.24
CA ILE A 112 21.71 -7.78 -5.26
C ILE A 112 21.76 -8.86 -4.18
N ASN A 113 22.96 -9.15 -3.66
CA ASN A 113 23.15 -10.09 -2.57
C ASN A 113 22.56 -9.53 -1.26
N ASP A 114 21.68 -10.28 -0.61
CA ASP A 114 21.03 -9.84 0.64
C ASP A 114 22.02 -9.60 1.78
N ASN A 115 23.20 -10.23 1.78
CA ASN A 115 24.24 -9.91 2.77
C ASN A 115 24.77 -8.50 2.60
N GLU A 116 24.94 -8.03 1.35
CA GLU A 116 25.38 -6.66 1.08
C GLU A 116 24.29 -5.65 1.47
N LEU A 117 23.02 -5.97 1.21
CA LEU A 117 21.89 -5.14 1.64
C LEU A 117 21.80 -5.06 3.15
N ARG A 118 21.97 -6.20 3.84
CA ARG A 118 21.99 -6.28 5.31
C ARG A 118 23.12 -5.44 5.91
N ASP A 119 24.33 -5.53 5.37
CA ASP A 119 25.48 -4.73 5.83
C ASP A 119 25.25 -3.22 5.67
N LEU A 120 24.38 -2.83 4.73
CA LEU A 120 23.97 -1.45 4.49
C LEU A 120 22.68 -1.05 5.22
N SER A 121 22.06 -1.94 6.01
CA SER A 121 20.75 -1.72 6.64
C SER A 121 19.67 -1.34 5.62
N ILE A 122 19.53 -2.18 4.60
CA ILE A 122 18.47 -2.09 3.58
C ILE A 122 17.70 -3.40 3.58
N ASP A 123 16.37 -3.34 3.72
CA ASP A 123 15.53 -4.51 3.51
C ASP A 123 14.95 -4.50 2.09
N ARG A 124 14.72 -5.71 1.57
CA ARG A 124 14.24 -5.91 0.21
C ARG A 124 12.87 -6.57 0.18
N ILE A 125 11.96 -5.92 -0.54
CA ILE A 125 10.66 -6.44 -0.93
C ILE A 125 10.71 -6.66 -2.44
N TYR A 126 11.21 -7.82 -2.88
CA TYR A 126 11.44 -8.16 -4.29
C TYR A 126 12.33 -7.13 -5.04
N ASP A 127 11.74 -6.22 -5.82
CA ASP A 127 12.42 -5.15 -6.56
C ASP A 127 12.22 -3.78 -5.91
N THR A 128 11.86 -3.76 -4.63
CA THR A 128 11.67 -2.56 -3.82
C THR A 128 12.58 -2.61 -2.59
N TYR A 129 13.14 -1.47 -2.20
CA TYR A 129 13.98 -1.31 -1.01
C TYR A 129 13.34 -0.39 0.01
N ILE A 130 13.60 -0.67 1.28
CA ILE A 130 13.27 0.16 2.43
C ILE A 130 14.53 0.38 3.26
N ASP A 131 14.64 1.56 3.86
CA ASP A 131 15.71 1.87 4.81
C ASP A 131 15.35 1.28 6.19
N GLU A 132 16.12 0.30 6.66
CA GLU A 132 15.91 -0.36 7.96
C GLU A 132 16.08 0.62 9.13
N ASP A 133 16.91 1.66 9.00
CA ASP A 133 17.06 2.67 10.05
C ASP A 133 15.81 3.55 10.16
N ASP A 134 15.16 3.88 9.04
CA ASP A 134 13.86 4.55 9.04
C ASP A 134 12.77 3.61 9.58
N LEU A 135 12.82 2.32 9.24
CA LEU A 135 11.84 1.33 9.69
C LEU A 135 11.88 1.16 11.22
N ARG A 136 13.07 1.17 11.82
CA ARG A 136 13.23 1.20 13.28
C ARG A 136 12.58 2.42 13.92
N ILE A 137 12.64 3.59 13.29
CA ILE A 137 11.95 4.79 13.80
C ILE A 137 10.44 4.59 13.74
N CYS A 138 9.92 3.93 12.69
CA CYS A 138 8.52 3.56 12.59
C CYS A 138 8.11 2.61 13.72
N ASP A 139 8.85 1.53 13.94
CA ASP A 139 8.61 0.56 15.01
C ASP A 139 8.64 1.20 16.41
N ASP A 140 9.65 2.03 16.69
CA ASP A 140 9.75 2.80 17.93
C ASP A 140 8.56 3.76 18.10
N THR A 141 8.05 4.31 17.00
CA THR A 141 6.87 5.18 17.01
C THR A 141 5.60 4.41 17.33
N ILE A 142 5.43 3.22 16.76
CA ILE A 142 4.35 2.29 17.14
C ILE A 142 4.44 1.93 18.62
N GLY A 143 5.63 1.65 19.12
CA GLY A 143 5.88 1.39 20.55
C GLY A 143 5.48 2.58 21.43
N LYS A 144 5.80 3.81 21.02
CA LYS A 144 5.38 5.04 21.73
C LYS A 144 3.85 5.20 21.75
N ILE A 145 3.17 4.93 20.65
CA ILE A 145 1.70 5.00 20.56
C ILE A 145 1.07 3.93 21.46
N ALA A 146 1.57 2.69 21.42
CA ALA A 146 1.09 1.63 22.30
C ALA A 146 1.28 1.95 23.79
N ASN A 147 2.38 2.63 24.15
CA ASN A 147 2.65 3.06 25.51
C ASN A 147 1.87 4.31 25.96
N SER A 148 1.28 5.08 25.04
CA SER A 148 0.53 6.30 25.37
C SER A 148 -0.96 6.06 25.63
N ILE A 149 -1.49 4.88 25.26
CA ILE A 149 -2.89 4.52 25.39
C ILE A 149 -3.16 3.67 26.65
N GLU A 150 -4.42 3.65 27.11
CA GLU A 150 -4.83 2.91 28.31
C GLU A 150 -4.61 1.39 28.14
N PRO A 151 -3.96 0.69 29.09
CA PRO A 151 -3.77 -0.76 28.99
C PRO A 151 -5.09 -1.54 29.05
N LYS A 152 -5.57 -2.02 27.90
CA LYS A 152 -6.75 -2.89 27.77
C LYS A 152 -6.68 -3.73 26.48
N PRO A 153 -7.57 -4.70 26.28
CA PRO A 153 -7.70 -5.37 25.00
C PRO A 153 -8.14 -4.39 23.91
N TYR A 154 -7.39 -4.31 22.82
CA TYR A 154 -7.73 -3.55 21.62
C TYR A 154 -7.90 -4.49 20.42
N SER A 155 -8.88 -4.19 19.57
CA SER A 155 -8.92 -4.71 18.21
C SER A 155 -7.88 -3.99 17.33
N SER A 156 -7.48 -4.63 16.23
CA SER A 156 -6.59 -4.00 15.24
C SER A 156 -7.17 -2.68 14.72
N ARG A 157 -8.48 -2.61 14.49
CA ARG A 157 -9.16 -1.38 14.06
C ARG A 157 -9.00 -0.24 15.07
N GLU A 158 -9.17 -0.51 16.36
CA GLU A 158 -9.02 0.52 17.38
C GLU A 158 -7.57 1.01 17.48
N PHE A 159 -6.60 0.10 17.40
CA PHE A 159 -5.20 0.49 17.41
C PHE A 159 -4.81 1.32 16.17
N ILE A 160 -5.30 0.95 14.98
CA ILE A 160 -5.08 1.72 13.75
C ILE A 160 -5.69 3.12 13.83
N ILE A 161 -6.81 3.30 14.55
CA ILE A 161 -7.37 4.63 14.82
C ILE A 161 -6.40 5.48 15.65
N GLU A 162 -5.75 4.89 16.67
CA GLU A 162 -4.75 5.61 17.47
C GLU A 162 -3.50 5.95 16.65
N MET A 163 -3.05 5.06 15.76
CA MET A 163 -2.00 5.37 14.79
C MET A 163 -2.39 6.57 13.91
N GLY A 164 -3.62 6.59 13.40
CA GLY A 164 -4.12 7.70 12.58
C GLY A 164 -4.22 9.03 13.33
N LYS A 165 -4.51 9.03 14.63
CA LYS A 165 -4.54 10.24 15.48
C LYS A 165 -3.16 10.81 15.78
N PHE A 166 -2.12 9.99 15.70
CA PHE A 166 -0.74 10.40 15.96
C PHE A 166 -0.15 11.26 14.81
N LEU A 167 -0.61 11.03 13.58
CA LEU A 167 -0.21 11.77 12.38
C LEU A 167 -0.78 13.19 12.37
#